data_AF-A0A8T2NHA4-F1
#
_entry.id   AF-A0A8T2NHA4-F1
#
_cell.length_a   1.000
_cell.length_b   1.000
_cell.length_c   1.000
_cell.angle_alpha   90.00
_cell.angle_beta   90.00
_cell.angle_gamma   90.00
#
_symmetry.space_group_name_H-M   'P 1'
#
loop_
_entity.id
_entity.type
_entity.pdbx_description
1 polymer ?
#
loop_
_entity_poly.entity_id
_entity_poly.type
_entity_poly.pdbx_seq_one_letter_code
_entity_poly.pdbx_strand_id
1 'polypeptide(L)'
;MDVVELTGFWRNCQNLAGLNLVGMLRRETARSYQEFSDEEEEIPDVCQDDGLDDLEPDGSKDMVSEADDEMDDAVVSNPLMWFDKACLKNIFSMVLLLVYLMLTTVAAFLAYQTITDFMKKLNHPVMSVSYKEVGSFEPAGISLYLKKAQLLSCKHYHHDHIPPLVSPGKPEKGDCVTQEVIYTSPYSNHTMRRALVVQGPTDVRNRELIFLQLSQNETEEDFSAISYMLFAKFNDLNISRDKATFMQDCERNYSMWTFSGGFRTWVKMSLVKTYGKAEESVEFRQESSVVKYNDKRNESERTNQLFFVVFEWRDPFIQEVRDIVTANPWNTIAILCGVFMALFKAANFAKLSIKWMIKIRRRHLKRREKEMKGVS
;
A
#
# COMPACT_ATOMS: atom_id res chain seq x y z
N MET A 1 19.96 7.26 -0.15
CA MET A 1 19.73 6.56 1.14
C MET A 1 20.05 7.60 2.17
N ASP A 2 19.02 8.36 2.51
CA ASP A 2 19.23 9.74 2.95
C ASP A 2 19.00 9.84 4.45
N VAL A 3 19.74 10.74 5.10
CA VAL A 3 19.78 10.88 6.57
C VAL A 3 18.39 11.08 7.19
N VAL A 4 17.42 11.57 6.41
CA VAL A 4 16.01 11.72 6.78
C VAL A 4 15.37 10.37 7.16
N GLU A 5 15.65 9.28 6.45
CA GLU A 5 15.04 7.95 6.70
C GLU A 5 15.43 7.38 8.08
N LEU A 6 16.68 7.61 8.51
CA LEU A 6 17.18 7.21 9.82
C LEU A 6 16.52 7.97 10.98
N THR A 7 16.11 9.24 10.77
CA THR A 7 15.41 10.02 11.80
C THR A 7 13.96 9.59 12.00
N GLY A 8 13.30 9.11 10.93
CA GLY A 8 11.95 8.53 11.01
C GLY A 8 11.92 7.22 11.81
N PHE A 9 12.94 6.38 11.62
CA PHE A 9 13.09 5.10 12.32
C PHE A 9 13.17 5.28 13.85
N TRP A 10 13.98 6.24 14.33
CA TRP A 10 14.10 6.51 15.76
C TRP A 10 12.83 7.12 16.38
N ARG A 11 12.15 8.03 15.68
CA ARG A 11 10.96 8.71 16.21
C ARG A 11 9.78 7.76 16.42
N ASN A 12 9.61 6.76 15.55
CA ASN A 12 8.55 5.75 15.73
C ASN A 12 8.90 4.69 16.80
N CYS A 13 10.18 4.34 17.00
CA CYS A 13 10.56 3.47 18.12
C CYS A 13 10.34 4.14 19.49
N GLN A 14 10.53 5.46 19.62
CA GLN A 14 10.23 6.18 20.86
C GLN A 14 8.74 6.19 21.21
N ASN A 15 7.85 6.30 20.21
CA ASN A 15 6.39 6.29 20.46
C ASN A 15 5.84 4.93 20.93
N LEU A 16 6.54 3.81 20.69
CA LEU A 16 6.18 2.50 21.26
C LEU A 16 6.71 2.27 22.69
N ALA A 17 7.68 3.07 23.15
CA ALA A 17 8.25 2.98 24.49
C ALA A 17 7.72 4.16 25.34
N GLY A 18 6.50 4.01 25.87
CA GLY A 18 5.73 5.07 26.53
C GLY A 18 6.46 5.82 27.65
N LEU A 19 7.16 6.89 27.28
CA LEU A 19 7.86 7.84 28.16
C LEU A 19 7.50 9.27 27.75
N ASN A 20 6.20 9.59 27.78
CA ASN A 20 5.76 10.97 27.77
C ASN A 20 5.87 11.55 29.18
N LEU A 21 6.91 12.35 29.41
CA LEU A 21 7.08 13.18 30.59
C LEU A 21 6.07 14.33 30.55
N VAL A 22 4.83 14.09 30.98
CA VAL A 22 3.82 15.16 31.17
C VAL A 22 3.87 15.62 32.62
N GLY A 23 4.50 16.78 32.84
CA GLY A 23 4.42 17.46 34.13
C GLY A 23 2.99 17.89 34.43
N MET A 24 2.57 17.72 35.70
CA MET A 24 1.32 18.26 36.22
C MET A 24 1.17 19.75 35.90
N LEU A 25 0.02 20.16 35.37
CA LEU A 25 -0.63 21.45 35.65
C LEU A 25 -2.02 21.54 34.98
N ARG A 26 -3.08 21.05 35.67
CA ARG A 26 -4.36 21.77 35.81
C ARG A 26 -5.26 21.11 36.86
N ARG A 27 -5.95 21.93 37.65
CA ARG A 27 -6.88 21.55 38.71
C ARG A 27 -8.22 22.19 38.37
N GLU A 28 -9.25 21.41 38.07
CA GLU A 28 -10.63 21.92 37.95
C GLU A 28 -11.65 20.81 38.26
N THR A 29 -12.71 21.23 38.93
CA THR A 29 -13.65 20.53 39.81
C THR A 29 -14.88 19.88 39.15
N ALA A 30 -15.45 18.90 39.87
CA ALA A 30 -16.90 18.69 40.17
C ALA A 30 -17.74 17.60 39.45
N ARG A 31 -18.43 16.80 40.30
CA ARG A 31 -19.71 16.06 40.16
C ARG A 31 -19.81 14.97 39.08
N SER A 32 -19.93 13.67 39.38
CA SER A 32 -20.95 12.91 40.17
C SER A 32 -22.27 12.66 39.43
N TYR A 33 -22.55 11.40 39.07
CA TYR A 33 -23.89 10.81 39.16
C TYR A 33 -23.84 9.27 39.21
N GLN A 34 -24.90 8.69 39.77
CA GLN A 34 -25.22 7.27 39.98
C GLN A 34 -26.52 6.96 39.21
N GLU A 35 -26.99 5.74 39.01
CA GLU A 35 -26.57 4.40 39.46
C GLU A 35 -26.83 3.43 38.29
N PHE A 36 -26.44 2.15 38.38
CA PHE A 36 -27.36 1.02 38.18
C PHE A 36 -26.65 -0.28 38.55
N SER A 37 -27.11 -0.88 39.65
CA SER A 37 -26.78 -2.23 40.06
C SER A 37 -27.56 -3.26 39.25
N ASP A 38 -26.99 -4.44 39.06
CA ASP A 38 -27.74 -5.70 39.05
C ASP A 38 -26.98 -6.70 39.92
N GLU A 39 -27.73 -7.49 40.67
CA GLU A 39 -27.30 -8.16 41.90
C GLU A 39 -26.56 -9.50 41.68
N GLU A 40 -25.51 -9.68 42.48
CA GLU A 40 -25.25 -10.84 43.34
C GLU A 40 -25.41 -12.28 42.82
N GLU A 41 -24.30 -13.03 42.83
CA GLU A 41 -24.30 -14.41 43.33
C GLU A 41 -23.10 -14.57 44.30
N GLU A 42 -23.38 -15.02 45.52
CA GLU A 42 -22.54 -14.82 46.71
C GLU A 42 -22.02 -16.18 47.28
N ILE A 43 -21.17 -16.13 48.33
CA ILE A 43 -20.86 -17.19 49.32
C ILE A 43 -19.71 -18.18 48.96
N PRO A 44 -18.73 -18.47 49.87
CA PRO A 44 -18.28 -17.70 51.03
C PRO A 44 -16.76 -17.48 51.11
N ASP A 45 -16.39 -16.48 51.92
CA ASP A 45 -15.04 -16.21 52.41
C ASP A 45 -14.81 -16.87 53.79
N VAL A 46 -13.58 -17.31 54.09
CA VAL A 46 -13.14 -17.71 55.44
C VAL A 46 -11.64 -17.35 55.63
N CYS A 47 -11.43 -16.21 56.27
CA CYS A 47 -10.47 -15.88 57.36
C CYS A 47 -9.26 -16.84 57.63
N GLN A 48 -8.07 -16.37 58.05
CA GLN A 48 -7.64 -15.05 58.49
C GLN A 48 -6.09 -14.94 58.43
N ASP A 49 -5.64 -13.70 58.18
CA ASP A 49 -4.49 -12.95 58.73
C ASP A 49 -3.42 -13.64 59.62
N ASP A 50 -2.13 -13.34 59.33
CA ASP A 50 -1.06 -13.07 60.31
C ASP A 50 0.30 -12.81 59.61
N GLY A 51 1.02 -11.76 60.03
CA GLY A 51 2.50 -11.80 60.05
C GLY A 51 3.29 -10.90 59.09
N LEU A 52 3.68 -9.75 59.63
CA LEU A 52 4.58 -8.69 59.16
C LEU A 52 5.96 -9.10 58.56
N ASP A 53 6.57 -8.11 57.90
CA ASP A 53 7.96 -7.97 57.43
C ASP A 53 9.08 -8.72 58.21
N ASP A 54 10.03 -9.31 57.46
CA ASP A 54 11.39 -8.75 57.40
C ASP A 54 12.22 -9.30 56.20
N LEU A 55 13.17 -8.49 55.69
CA LEU A 55 14.00 -8.82 54.52
C LEU A 55 15.47 -8.36 54.70
N GLU A 56 16.31 -9.20 55.33
CA GLU A 56 17.77 -9.10 55.18
C GLU A 56 18.41 -10.46 54.83
N PRO A 57 19.43 -10.50 53.94
CA PRO A 57 20.15 -11.72 53.59
C PRO A 57 21.45 -11.86 54.38
N ASP A 58 21.48 -12.74 55.38
CA ASP A 58 22.73 -13.12 56.07
C ASP A 58 23.72 -13.80 55.10
N GLY A 59 24.99 -13.42 55.20
CA GLY A 59 26.09 -13.81 54.33
C GLY A 59 27.13 -14.64 55.06
N SER A 60 26.89 -15.95 55.21
CA SER A 60 27.85 -16.87 55.80
C SER A 60 28.64 -17.66 54.75
N LYS A 61 29.98 -17.50 54.72
CA LYS A 61 30.90 -18.53 54.22
C LYS A 61 32.15 -18.58 55.07
N ASP A 62 32.46 -19.78 55.52
CA ASP A 62 33.48 -20.07 56.54
C ASP A 62 34.92 -19.91 56.08
N MET A 63 35.78 -19.82 57.10
CA MET A 63 37.24 -19.76 57.04
C MET A 63 37.88 -21.07 56.54
N VAL A 64 39.02 -20.96 55.85
CA VAL A 64 40.21 -21.82 56.05
C VAL A 64 41.44 -20.93 55.94
N SER A 65 42.45 -21.15 56.79
CA SER A 65 43.69 -20.36 56.90
C SER A 65 44.93 -21.22 56.61
N GLU A 66 46.01 -20.57 56.15
CA GLU A 66 47.46 -20.87 56.20
C GLU A 66 48.12 -20.21 54.95
N ALA A 67 49.00 -19.20 55.07
CA ALA A 67 50.41 -19.24 55.55
C ALA A 67 51.34 -19.92 54.51
N ASP A 68 52.43 -19.35 54.01
CA ASP A 68 53.16 -18.08 54.27
C ASP A 68 53.83 -17.54 52.97
N ASP A 69 54.16 -16.25 52.92
CA ASP A 69 55.53 -15.72 52.68
C ASP A 69 55.51 -14.19 52.48
N GLU A 70 56.27 -13.46 53.31
CA GLU A 70 56.45 -12.00 53.22
C GLU A 70 57.59 -11.63 52.24
N MET A 71 57.36 -10.64 51.37
CA MET A 71 58.28 -9.50 51.24
C MET A 71 57.59 -8.31 50.56
N ASP A 72 57.57 -7.16 51.23
CA ASP A 72 57.14 -5.89 50.67
C ASP A 72 58.09 -5.42 49.55
N ASP A 73 57.54 -4.90 48.45
CA ASP A 73 58.02 -3.62 47.92
C ASP A 73 57.00 -2.92 47.00
N ALA A 74 56.91 -1.61 47.19
CA ALA A 74 55.78 -0.75 46.85
C ALA A 74 55.66 -0.35 45.35
N VAL A 75 54.47 0.18 44.98
CA VAL A 75 54.23 1.10 43.83
C VAL A 75 54.37 0.45 42.43
N VAL A 76 53.34 0.33 41.57
CA VAL A 76 52.30 1.32 41.17
C VAL A 76 50.94 0.64 40.93
N SER A 77 49.88 1.08 41.61
CA SER A 77 48.49 0.77 41.22
C SER A 77 48.03 1.74 40.13
N ASN A 78 48.10 1.34 38.85
CA ASN A 78 47.70 2.22 37.73
C ASN A 78 46.16 2.41 37.69
N PRO A 79 45.62 3.63 37.94
CA PRO A 79 44.17 3.84 37.94
C PRO A 79 43.54 3.76 36.53
N LEU A 80 44.34 4.02 35.49
CA LEU A 80 43.87 4.06 34.10
C LEU A 80 43.27 2.73 33.62
N MET A 81 43.85 1.58 33.99
CA MET A 81 43.42 0.27 33.47
C MET A 81 42.00 -0.12 33.89
N TRP A 82 41.45 0.48 34.96
CA TRP A 82 40.11 0.15 35.46
C TRP A 82 39.02 0.98 34.77
N PHE A 83 39.28 2.27 34.54
CA PHE A 83 38.40 3.15 33.75
C PHE A 83 38.35 2.73 32.27
N ASP A 84 39.49 2.34 31.70
CA ASP A 84 39.55 1.87 30.31
C ASP A 84 38.74 0.57 30.14
N LYS A 85 38.81 -0.35 31.11
CA LYS A 85 37.98 -1.58 31.14
C LYS A 85 36.47 -1.29 31.16
N ALA A 86 36.03 -0.24 31.86
CA ALA A 86 34.62 0.14 31.93
C ALA A 86 34.15 0.79 30.61
N CYS A 87 34.96 1.68 30.04
CA CYS A 87 34.69 2.31 28.74
C CYS A 87 34.66 1.26 27.62
N LEU A 88 35.67 0.41 27.54
CA LEU A 88 35.80 -0.66 26.55
C LEU A 88 34.68 -1.71 26.69
N LYS A 89 34.23 -2.03 27.92
CA LYS A 89 33.05 -2.88 28.15
C LYS A 89 31.75 -2.22 27.65
N ASN A 90 31.60 -0.90 27.80
CA ASN A 90 30.42 -0.18 27.33
C ASN A 90 30.41 -0.06 25.80
N ILE A 91 31.56 0.22 25.19
CA ILE A 91 31.77 0.20 23.72
C ILE A 91 31.51 -1.21 23.18
N PHE A 92 32.06 -2.26 23.81
CA PHE A 92 31.81 -3.65 23.42
C PHE A 92 30.32 -4.03 23.55
N SER A 93 29.63 -3.56 24.61
CA SER A 93 28.19 -3.74 24.76
C SER A 93 27.38 -3.02 23.68
N MET A 94 27.80 -1.81 23.27
CA MET A 94 27.19 -1.07 22.17
C MET A 94 27.42 -1.77 20.82
N VAL A 95 28.64 -2.26 20.56
CA VAL A 95 28.99 -3.03 19.35
C VAL A 95 28.20 -4.34 19.30
N LEU A 96 28.09 -5.08 20.41
CA LEU A 96 27.23 -6.26 20.50
C LEU A 96 25.77 -5.91 20.22
N LEU A 97 25.24 -4.82 20.78
CA LEU A 97 23.87 -4.38 20.53
C LEU A 97 23.65 -4.05 19.04
N LEU A 98 24.60 -3.37 18.39
CA LEU A 98 24.57 -3.11 16.94
C LEU A 98 24.62 -4.41 16.12
N VAL A 99 25.47 -5.37 16.50
CA VAL A 99 25.52 -6.70 15.85
C VAL A 99 24.20 -7.45 16.03
N TYR A 100 23.58 -7.43 17.21
CA TYR A 100 22.26 -8.02 17.43
C TYR A 100 21.14 -7.33 16.65
N LEU A 101 21.16 -6.00 16.53
CA LEU A 101 20.21 -5.26 15.68
C LEU A 101 20.39 -5.61 14.20
N MET A 102 21.63 -5.68 13.71
CA MET A 102 21.93 -6.10 12.33
C MET A 102 21.46 -7.54 12.06
N LEU A 103 21.77 -8.49 12.94
CA LEU A 103 21.31 -9.88 12.85
C LEU A 103 19.77 -9.96 12.83
N THR A 104 19.09 -9.19 13.67
CA THR A 104 17.62 -9.15 13.72
C THR A 104 17.04 -8.52 12.45
N THR A 105 17.66 -7.47 11.92
CA THR A 105 17.25 -6.82 10.67
C THR A 105 17.43 -7.75 9.47
N VAL A 106 18.54 -8.48 9.39
CA VAL A 106 18.78 -9.49 8.35
C VAL A 106 17.77 -10.64 8.45
N ALA A 107 17.47 -11.14 9.67
CA ALA A 107 16.47 -12.17 9.87
C ALA A 107 15.05 -11.72 9.45
N ALA A 108 14.64 -10.50 9.82
CA ALA A 108 13.36 -9.92 9.41
C ALA A 108 13.30 -9.66 7.90
N PHE A 109 14.40 -9.25 7.28
CA PHE A 109 14.50 -9.04 5.84
C PHE A 109 14.39 -10.35 5.05
N LEU A 110 15.07 -11.41 5.49
CA LEU A 110 14.94 -12.75 4.89
C LEU A 110 13.51 -13.31 5.05
N ALA A 111 12.90 -13.12 6.22
CA ALA A 111 11.49 -13.47 6.43
C ALA A 111 10.55 -12.68 5.50
N TYR A 112 10.77 -11.37 5.33
CA TYR A 112 10.00 -10.55 4.40
C TYR A 112 10.17 -10.97 2.93
N GLN A 113 11.40 -11.30 2.49
CA GLN A 113 11.65 -11.82 1.15
C GLN A 113 10.95 -13.16 0.93
N THR A 114 11.07 -14.12 1.85
CA THR A 114 10.39 -15.42 1.73
C THR A 114 8.87 -15.31 1.70
N ILE A 115 8.27 -14.39 2.48
CA ILE A 115 6.83 -14.08 2.38
C ILE A 115 6.50 -13.49 1.00
N THR A 116 7.28 -12.52 0.52
CA THR A 116 7.06 -11.89 -0.80
C THR A 116 7.12 -12.91 -1.93
N ASP A 117 8.09 -13.83 -1.91
CA ASP A 117 8.24 -14.87 -2.92
C ASP A 117 7.20 -16.00 -2.78
N PHE A 118 6.65 -16.22 -1.58
CA PHE A 118 5.47 -17.06 -1.40
C PHE A 118 4.21 -16.42 -1.98
N MET A 119 3.99 -15.12 -1.73
CA MET A 119 2.85 -14.37 -2.29
C MET A 119 2.83 -14.39 -3.81
N LYS A 120 4.00 -14.25 -4.48
CA LYS A 120 4.12 -14.39 -5.95
C LYS A 120 3.66 -15.77 -6.47
N LYS A 121 3.82 -16.83 -5.68
CA LYS A 121 3.42 -18.21 -6.05
C LYS A 121 1.92 -18.45 -5.89
N LEU A 122 1.25 -17.74 -4.97
CA LEU A 122 -0.21 -17.84 -4.80
C LEU A 122 -0.95 -17.32 -6.04
N ASN A 123 -2.09 -17.91 -6.37
CA ASN A 123 -2.97 -17.40 -7.42
C ASN A 123 -4.00 -16.45 -6.80
N HIS A 124 -4.19 -15.29 -7.43
CA HIS A 124 -5.07 -14.21 -6.97
C HIS A 124 -4.77 -13.76 -5.52
N PRO A 125 -3.56 -13.24 -5.24
CA PRO A 125 -3.27 -12.61 -3.95
C PRO A 125 -4.21 -11.43 -3.69
N VAL A 126 -4.50 -11.16 -2.43
CA VAL A 126 -5.30 -9.98 -2.06
C VAL A 126 -4.46 -8.73 -2.28
N MET A 127 -4.94 -7.84 -3.15
CA MET A 127 -4.29 -6.59 -3.50
C MET A 127 -4.86 -5.43 -2.68
N SER A 128 -3.99 -4.46 -2.41
CA SER A 128 -4.31 -3.16 -1.83
C SER A 128 -4.36 -2.10 -2.92
N VAL A 129 -5.00 -0.98 -2.59
CA VAL A 129 -5.15 0.18 -3.48
C VAL A 129 -4.45 1.38 -2.85
N SER A 130 -3.59 2.05 -3.60
CA SER A 130 -3.04 3.37 -3.26
C SER A 130 -3.32 4.36 -4.38
N TYR A 131 -3.52 5.63 -4.02
CA TYR A 131 -3.74 6.72 -4.97
C TYR A 131 -2.51 7.59 -5.03
N LYS A 132 -2.01 7.86 -6.24
CA LYS A 132 -0.84 8.68 -6.49
C LYS A 132 -1.24 9.90 -7.31
N GLU A 133 -1.10 11.10 -6.74
CA GLU A 133 -1.34 12.33 -7.48
C GLU A 133 -0.27 12.50 -8.58
N VAL A 134 -0.71 12.92 -9.76
CA VAL A 134 0.15 13.22 -10.90
C VAL A 134 -0.21 14.58 -11.49
N GLY A 135 0.79 15.42 -11.77
CA GLY A 135 0.58 16.77 -12.28
C GLY A 135 0.11 16.82 -13.75
N SER A 136 0.47 15.83 -14.56
CA SER A 136 0.03 15.63 -15.94
C SER A 136 0.12 14.15 -16.30
N PHE A 137 -0.87 13.64 -17.01
CA PHE A 137 -0.90 12.26 -17.48
C PHE A 137 -0.15 12.14 -18.81
N GLU A 138 0.41 10.96 -19.06
CA GLU A 138 0.84 10.61 -20.42
C GLU A 138 -0.40 10.55 -21.33
N PRO A 139 -0.31 11.01 -22.59
CA PRO A 139 -1.47 11.07 -23.48
C PRO A 139 -1.99 9.66 -23.76
N ALA A 140 -3.21 9.38 -23.29
CA ALA A 140 -3.88 8.11 -23.57
C ALA A 140 -4.19 7.97 -25.08
N GLY A 141 -4.15 6.74 -25.60
CA GLY A 141 -4.57 6.46 -26.96
C GLY A 141 -6.07 6.13 -27.02
N ILE A 142 -6.84 6.94 -27.75
CA ILE A 142 -8.29 6.76 -27.93
C ILE A 142 -8.52 6.12 -29.30
N SER A 143 -8.67 4.79 -29.35
CA SER A 143 -8.99 4.05 -30.58
C SER A 143 -10.49 4.08 -30.84
N LEU A 144 -10.92 4.63 -31.98
CA LEU A 144 -12.33 4.73 -32.39
C LEU A 144 -12.62 3.77 -33.57
N TYR A 145 -13.60 2.89 -33.42
CA TYR A 145 -14.01 1.92 -34.44
C TYR A 145 -15.16 2.46 -35.30
N LEU A 146 -14.83 3.34 -36.24
CA LEU A 146 -15.82 4.17 -36.93
C LEU A 146 -16.79 3.43 -37.88
N LYS A 147 -16.47 2.20 -38.32
CA LYS A 147 -17.21 1.48 -39.38
C LYS A 147 -17.39 2.32 -40.66
N LYS A 148 -18.59 2.92 -40.85
CA LYS A 148 -19.00 3.80 -41.96
C LYS A 148 -19.03 5.29 -41.56
N ALA A 149 -18.76 5.63 -40.29
CA ALA A 149 -18.73 7.01 -39.80
C ALA A 149 -17.41 7.70 -40.17
N GLN A 150 -17.46 9.03 -40.25
CA GLN A 150 -16.31 9.91 -40.49
C GLN A 150 -16.14 10.90 -39.34
N LEU A 151 -14.89 11.20 -38.99
CA LEU A 151 -14.55 12.28 -38.06
C LEU A 151 -14.73 13.62 -38.78
N LEU A 152 -15.56 14.51 -38.22
CA LEU A 152 -15.82 15.85 -38.76
C LEU A 152 -14.97 16.94 -38.11
N SER A 153 -14.78 16.87 -36.80
CA SER A 153 -14.01 17.86 -36.04
C SER A 153 -13.36 17.18 -34.83
N CYS A 154 -12.12 17.57 -34.53
CA CYS A 154 -11.41 17.17 -33.33
C CYS A 154 -10.64 18.36 -32.80
N LYS A 155 -10.91 18.77 -31.56
CA LYS A 155 -10.26 19.92 -30.91
C LYS A 155 -10.04 19.65 -29.43
N HIS A 156 -8.89 20.08 -28.92
CA HIS A 156 -8.61 20.15 -27.49
C HIS A 156 -9.16 21.47 -26.95
N TYR A 157 -9.76 21.43 -25.77
CA TYR A 157 -10.21 22.60 -25.02
C TYR A 157 -9.69 22.51 -23.59
N HIS A 158 -9.57 23.65 -22.92
CA HIS A 158 -9.16 23.75 -21.53
C HIS A 158 -10.25 24.42 -20.70
N HIS A 159 -10.19 24.24 -19.38
CA HIS A 159 -11.09 24.89 -18.40
C HIS A 159 -12.59 24.57 -18.60
N ASP A 160 -12.91 23.33 -19.00
CA ASP A 160 -14.27 22.80 -19.26
C ASP A 160 -15.10 23.55 -20.32
N HIS A 161 -14.56 24.59 -20.97
CA HIS A 161 -15.33 25.45 -21.84
C HIS A 161 -15.33 24.98 -23.30
N ILE A 162 -16.35 24.21 -23.67
CA ILE A 162 -16.63 23.90 -25.08
C ILE A 162 -17.54 24.99 -25.65
N PRO A 163 -17.12 25.73 -26.69
CA PRO A 163 -17.94 26.75 -27.33
C PRO A 163 -19.19 26.12 -28.00
N PRO A 164 -20.26 26.90 -28.20
CA PRO A 164 -21.46 26.41 -28.89
C PRO A 164 -21.13 25.99 -30.32
N LEU A 165 -21.74 24.89 -30.77
CA LEU A 165 -21.58 24.35 -32.13
C LEU A 165 -22.07 25.36 -33.18
N VAL A 166 -21.15 25.92 -33.97
CA VAL A 166 -21.47 26.95 -34.99
C VAL A 166 -21.95 26.33 -36.32
N SER A 167 -21.46 25.15 -36.69
CA SER A 167 -21.84 24.47 -37.93
C SER A 167 -21.83 22.93 -37.79
N PRO A 168 -22.76 22.36 -36.98
CA PRO A 168 -22.82 20.92 -36.79
C PRO A 168 -23.05 20.19 -38.12
N GLY A 169 -22.30 19.11 -38.36
CA GLY A 169 -22.43 18.27 -39.56
C GLY A 169 -21.54 18.65 -40.74
N LYS A 170 -20.83 19.79 -40.68
CA LYS A 170 -19.81 20.17 -41.67
C LYS A 170 -18.41 19.75 -41.17
N PRO A 171 -17.47 19.34 -42.04
CA PRO A 171 -16.10 19.11 -41.63
C PRO A 171 -15.45 20.41 -41.20
N GLU A 172 -14.81 20.41 -40.03
CA GLU A 172 -13.94 21.49 -39.57
C GLU A 172 -12.49 21.03 -39.61
N LYS A 173 -11.54 21.98 -39.66
CA LYS A 173 -10.14 21.63 -39.46
C LYS A 173 -9.96 21.11 -38.03
N GLY A 174 -9.52 19.86 -37.91
CA GLY A 174 -9.14 19.27 -36.64
C GLY A 174 -7.71 19.64 -36.27
N ASP A 175 -7.49 19.97 -34.99
CA ASP A 175 -6.19 20.34 -34.44
C ASP A 175 -5.52 19.17 -33.66
N CYS A 176 -6.16 18.00 -33.67
CA CYS A 176 -5.67 16.79 -32.99
C CYS A 176 -4.70 15.96 -33.83
N VAL A 177 -3.81 15.23 -33.14
CA VAL A 177 -3.01 14.18 -33.76
C VAL A 177 -3.85 12.90 -33.87
N THR A 178 -4.03 12.40 -35.10
CA THR A 178 -4.79 11.17 -35.39
C THR A 178 -3.97 10.20 -36.25
N GLN A 179 -4.09 8.89 -36.00
CA GLN A 179 -3.49 7.84 -36.83
C GLN A 179 -4.53 6.77 -37.15
N GLU A 180 -4.67 6.40 -38.43
CA GLU A 180 -5.51 5.29 -38.84
C GLU A 180 -4.70 3.99 -38.88
N VAL A 181 -5.21 2.93 -38.25
CA VAL A 181 -4.58 1.60 -38.20
C VAL A 181 -5.60 0.54 -38.61
N ILE A 182 -5.18 -0.37 -39.49
CA ILE A 182 -5.99 -1.50 -39.95
C ILE A 182 -5.31 -2.78 -39.46
N TYR A 183 -6.06 -3.66 -38.79
CA TYR A 183 -5.56 -4.91 -38.22
C TYR A 183 -6.67 -5.97 -38.14
N THR A 184 -6.31 -7.24 -37.95
CA THR A 184 -7.29 -8.34 -37.79
C THR A 184 -7.66 -8.50 -36.32
N SER A 185 -8.96 -8.55 -35.99
CA SER A 185 -9.38 -8.71 -34.58
C SER A 185 -8.90 -10.05 -34.00
N PRO A 186 -8.28 -10.07 -32.80
CA PRO A 186 -7.83 -11.29 -32.14
C PRO A 186 -8.96 -12.25 -31.73
N TYR A 187 -10.20 -11.76 -31.63
CA TYR A 187 -11.36 -12.57 -31.25
C TYR A 187 -12.12 -13.16 -32.45
N SER A 188 -11.86 -12.67 -33.66
CA SER A 188 -12.52 -13.11 -34.88
C SER A 188 -11.57 -13.10 -36.07
N ASN A 189 -10.97 -14.28 -36.34
CA ASN A 189 -9.90 -14.55 -37.30
C ASN A 189 -10.10 -14.06 -38.76
N HIS A 190 -11.27 -13.52 -39.10
CA HIS A 190 -11.60 -13.03 -40.45
C HIS A 190 -12.14 -11.60 -40.49
N THR A 191 -12.29 -10.90 -39.35
CA THR A 191 -12.76 -9.49 -39.37
C THR A 191 -11.58 -8.52 -39.33
N MET A 192 -11.36 -7.79 -40.42
CA MET A 192 -10.50 -6.62 -40.42
C MET A 192 -11.17 -5.47 -39.67
N ARG A 193 -10.49 -4.94 -38.66
CA ARG A 193 -10.87 -3.74 -37.91
C ARG A 193 -10.10 -2.55 -38.46
N ARG A 194 -10.81 -1.44 -38.59
CA ARG A 194 -10.27 -0.11 -38.92
C ARG A 194 -10.45 0.77 -37.69
N ALA A 195 -9.35 1.18 -37.09
CA ALA A 195 -9.29 2.01 -35.91
C ALA A 195 -8.74 3.39 -36.26
N LEU A 196 -9.47 4.45 -35.92
CA LEU A 196 -8.92 5.79 -35.89
C LEU A 196 -8.46 6.10 -34.47
N VAL A 197 -7.15 6.11 -34.25
CA VAL A 197 -6.55 6.43 -32.95
C VAL A 197 -6.33 7.93 -32.84
N VAL A 198 -6.84 8.53 -31.78
CA VAL A 198 -6.67 9.95 -31.44
C VAL A 198 -5.82 10.07 -30.18
N GLN A 199 -4.94 11.06 -30.14
CA GLN A 199 -4.21 11.43 -28.92
C GLN A 199 -5.17 12.05 -27.90
N GLY A 200 -5.29 11.45 -26.71
CA GLY A 200 -6.12 11.95 -25.61
C GLY A 200 -5.53 13.12 -24.83
N PRO A 201 -6.28 13.67 -23.86
CA PRO A 201 -5.84 14.80 -23.04
C PRO A 201 -4.71 14.41 -22.08
N THR A 202 -3.96 15.40 -21.61
CA THR A 202 -2.77 15.26 -20.75
C THR A 202 -2.83 16.08 -19.46
N ASP A 203 -3.40 17.29 -19.50
CA ASP A 203 -3.37 18.24 -18.40
C ASP A 203 -4.67 18.25 -17.59
N VAL A 204 -4.67 17.52 -16.48
CA VAL A 204 -5.82 17.44 -15.56
C VAL A 204 -5.99 18.73 -14.75
N ARG A 205 -4.92 19.48 -14.50
CA ARG A 205 -4.95 20.69 -13.67
C ARG A 205 -5.61 21.85 -14.41
N ASN A 206 -5.33 22.00 -15.70
CA ASN A 206 -6.02 22.95 -16.57
C ASN A 206 -7.36 22.42 -17.12
N ARG A 207 -7.80 21.23 -16.70
CA ARG A 207 -9.00 20.52 -17.21
C ARG A 207 -9.02 20.48 -18.73
N GLU A 208 -7.96 19.90 -19.28
CA GLU A 208 -7.89 19.57 -20.69
C GLU A 208 -8.89 18.47 -21.02
N LEU A 209 -9.70 18.73 -22.05
CA LEU A 209 -10.62 17.77 -22.64
C LEU A 209 -10.45 17.77 -24.16
N ILE A 210 -10.78 16.66 -24.78
CA ILE A 210 -10.82 16.53 -26.24
C ILE A 210 -12.27 16.33 -26.70
N PHE A 211 -12.70 17.14 -27.65
CA PHE A 211 -14.01 17.08 -28.25
C PHE A 211 -13.93 16.49 -29.65
N LEU A 212 -14.68 15.41 -29.86
CA LEU A 212 -14.77 14.69 -31.12
C LEU A 212 -16.21 14.78 -31.63
N GLN A 213 -16.34 15.28 -32.86
CA GLN A 213 -17.59 15.30 -33.60
C GLN A 213 -17.47 14.36 -34.80
N LEU A 214 -18.42 13.44 -34.92
CA LEU A 214 -18.46 12.46 -36.01
C LEU A 214 -19.83 12.50 -36.70
N SER A 215 -19.87 12.08 -37.96
CA SER A 215 -21.12 11.85 -38.68
C SER A 215 -21.13 10.47 -39.32
N GLN A 216 -22.28 9.82 -39.31
CA GLN A 216 -22.55 8.61 -40.07
C GLN A 216 -23.72 8.88 -41.01
N ASN A 217 -23.51 8.61 -42.30
CA ASN A 217 -24.58 8.62 -43.28
C ASN A 217 -25.30 7.26 -43.22
N GLU A 218 -26.63 7.28 -43.38
CA GLU A 218 -27.57 6.15 -43.49
C GLU A 218 -27.10 4.80 -42.93
N THR A 219 -27.58 4.45 -41.75
CA THR A 219 -27.41 3.13 -41.15
C THR A 219 -28.64 2.25 -41.38
N GLU A 220 -28.41 1.06 -41.93
CA GLU A 220 -29.34 -0.09 -41.85
C GLU A 220 -29.47 -0.62 -40.40
N GLU A 221 -28.65 -0.13 -39.47
CA GLU A 221 -28.69 -0.45 -38.05
C GLU A 221 -29.72 0.44 -37.33
N ASP A 222 -30.70 -0.17 -36.64
CA ASP A 222 -31.72 0.53 -35.81
C ASP A 222 -31.10 1.41 -34.71
N PHE A 223 -29.90 1.04 -34.25
CA PHE A 223 -29.15 1.74 -33.20
C PHE A 223 -27.79 2.19 -33.73
N SER A 224 -27.65 3.51 -33.90
CA SER A 224 -26.40 4.15 -34.29
C SER A 224 -25.43 4.24 -33.11
N ALA A 225 -24.33 3.49 -33.18
CA ALA A 225 -23.36 3.36 -32.09
C ALA A 225 -21.92 3.17 -32.59
N ILE A 226 -20.96 3.84 -31.94
CA ILE A 226 -19.53 3.75 -32.25
C ILE A 226 -18.80 3.21 -31.03
N SER A 227 -18.04 2.13 -31.24
CA SER A 227 -17.20 1.54 -30.19
C SER A 227 -15.82 2.21 -30.14
N TYR A 228 -15.22 2.21 -28.96
CA TYR A 228 -13.88 2.72 -28.70
C TYR A 228 -13.13 1.90 -27.66
N MET A 229 -11.82 2.05 -27.64
CA MET A 229 -10.89 1.43 -26.70
C MET A 229 -9.88 2.47 -26.23
N LEU A 230 -9.53 2.43 -24.95
CA LEU A 230 -8.53 3.31 -24.35
C LEU A 230 -7.28 2.49 -24.01
N PHE A 231 -6.09 2.96 -24.41
CA PHE A 231 -4.81 2.36 -24.04
C PHE A 231 -3.86 3.41 -23.45
N ALA A 232 -2.92 2.95 -22.61
CA ALA A 232 -2.24 3.81 -21.64
C ALA A 232 -1.42 4.96 -22.25
N LYS A 233 -0.76 4.72 -23.38
CA LYS A 233 0.27 5.59 -23.95
C LYS A 233 0.15 5.66 -25.47
N PHE A 234 -0.31 6.79 -26.01
CA PHE A 234 -0.38 7.05 -27.45
C PHE A 234 1.02 6.99 -28.12
N ASN A 235 2.07 7.37 -27.39
CA ASN A 235 3.44 7.35 -27.91
C ASN A 235 3.96 5.93 -28.19
N ASP A 236 3.48 4.91 -27.47
CA ASP A 236 3.90 3.52 -27.68
C ASP A 236 3.46 3.02 -29.07
N LEU A 237 2.25 3.39 -29.52
CA LEU A 237 1.79 3.14 -30.88
C LEU A 237 2.70 3.83 -31.92
N ASN A 238 3.17 5.04 -31.63
CA ASN A 238 4.02 5.80 -32.54
C ASN A 238 5.46 5.25 -32.65
N ILE A 239 5.98 4.71 -31.55
CA ILE A 239 7.30 4.04 -31.47
C ILE A 239 7.23 2.59 -32.01
N SER A 240 6.08 1.93 -31.93
CA SER A 240 5.90 0.55 -32.38
C SER A 240 6.25 0.38 -33.87
N ARG A 241 7.08 -0.62 -34.17
CA ARG A 241 7.44 -0.97 -35.56
C ARG A 241 6.27 -1.60 -36.32
N ASP A 242 5.45 -2.37 -35.62
CA ASP A 242 4.22 -2.96 -36.14
C ASP A 242 3.03 -2.49 -35.30
N LYS A 243 2.32 -1.49 -35.85
CA LYS A 243 1.12 -0.90 -35.28
C LYS A 243 -0.06 -1.86 -35.27
N ALA A 244 -0.12 -2.80 -36.21
CA ALA A 244 -1.23 -3.75 -36.33
C ALA A 244 -1.15 -4.82 -35.23
N THR A 245 0.06 -5.33 -34.93
CA THR A 245 0.27 -6.25 -33.80
C THR A 245 0.06 -5.53 -32.46
N PHE A 246 0.58 -4.31 -32.29
CA PHE A 246 0.32 -3.51 -31.08
C PHE A 246 -1.19 -3.31 -30.80
N MET A 247 -1.98 -3.01 -31.84
CA MET A 247 -3.43 -2.85 -31.69
C MET A 247 -4.16 -4.17 -31.38
N GLN A 248 -3.67 -5.32 -31.88
CA GLN A 248 -4.21 -6.64 -31.51
C GLN A 248 -4.00 -6.95 -30.03
N ASP A 249 -2.80 -6.70 -29.52
CA ASP A 249 -2.50 -6.93 -28.10
C ASP A 249 -3.23 -5.92 -27.20
N CYS A 250 -3.47 -4.70 -27.68
CA CYS A 250 -4.36 -3.76 -27.00
C CYS A 250 -5.81 -4.27 -26.95
N GLU A 251 -6.38 -4.78 -28.04
CA GLU A 251 -7.76 -5.33 -28.05
C GLU A 251 -7.90 -6.56 -27.12
N ARG A 252 -6.82 -7.31 -26.86
CA ARG A 252 -6.80 -8.41 -25.89
C ARG A 252 -6.78 -7.96 -24.43
N ASN A 253 -6.09 -6.86 -24.14
CA ASN A 253 -5.74 -6.46 -22.78
C ASN A 253 -6.63 -5.33 -22.23
N TYR A 254 -7.16 -4.46 -23.09
CA TYR A 254 -8.00 -3.32 -22.70
C TYR A 254 -9.47 -3.56 -23.01
N SER A 255 -10.34 -3.07 -22.14
CA SER A 255 -11.79 -3.10 -22.35
C SER A 255 -12.23 -2.15 -23.47
N MET A 256 -13.27 -2.56 -24.19
CA MET A 256 -13.97 -1.74 -25.18
C MET A 256 -15.27 -1.18 -24.61
N TRP A 257 -15.60 0.05 -25.01
CA TRP A 257 -16.85 0.72 -24.68
C TRP A 257 -17.52 1.23 -25.95
N THR A 258 -18.74 1.77 -25.81
CA THR A 258 -19.55 2.25 -26.94
C THR A 258 -20.29 3.52 -26.54
N PHE A 259 -20.39 4.49 -27.44
CA PHE A 259 -21.26 5.66 -27.30
C PHE A 259 -22.30 5.71 -28.42
N SER A 260 -23.49 6.24 -28.11
CA SER A 260 -24.64 6.31 -29.00
C SER A 260 -24.70 7.62 -29.80
N GLY A 261 -25.23 7.57 -31.02
CA GLY A 261 -25.50 8.75 -31.85
C GLY A 261 -26.70 9.56 -31.33
N GLY A 262 -26.76 10.84 -31.69
CA GLY A 262 -27.84 11.75 -31.25
C GLY A 262 -27.69 12.29 -29.83
N PHE A 263 -26.63 11.92 -29.12
CA PHE A 263 -26.28 12.42 -27.79
C PHE A 263 -24.85 12.98 -27.78
N ARG A 264 -24.59 13.88 -26.82
CA ARG A 264 -23.25 14.23 -26.37
C ARG A 264 -22.90 13.34 -25.17
N THR A 265 -21.94 12.45 -25.37
CA THR A 265 -21.41 11.58 -24.32
C THR A 265 -20.17 12.22 -23.74
N TRP A 266 -20.17 12.46 -22.43
CA TRP A 266 -19.03 12.95 -21.67
C TRP A 266 -18.39 11.75 -20.96
N VAL A 267 -17.14 11.44 -21.28
CA VAL A 267 -16.40 10.29 -20.78
C VAL A 267 -15.31 10.78 -19.84
N LYS A 268 -15.53 10.58 -18.54
CA LYS A 268 -14.56 10.83 -17.48
C LYS A 268 -13.72 9.58 -17.29
N MET A 269 -12.46 9.62 -17.71
CA MET A 269 -11.53 8.48 -17.60
C MET A 269 -10.63 8.60 -16.36
N SER A 270 -10.29 7.46 -15.76
CA SER A 270 -9.37 7.34 -14.63
C SER A 270 -8.49 6.09 -14.84
N LEU A 271 -7.21 6.17 -14.48
CA LEU A 271 -6.21 5.15 -14.81
C LEU A 271 -5.93 4.24 -13.61
N VAL A 272 -6.08 2.93 -13.81
CA VAL A 272 -5.72 1.90 -12.83
C VAL A 272 -4.48 1.16 -13.33
N LYS A 273 -3.43 1.14 -12.51
CA LYS A 273 -2.20 0.38 -12.76
C LYS A 273 -2.11 -0.78 -11.77
N THR A 274 -2.18 -2.00 -12.27
CA THR A 274 -2.06 -3.21 -11.44
C THR A 274 -0.68 -3.83 -11.63
N TYR A 275 0.08 -3.90 -10.54
CA TYR A 275 1.40 -4.52 -10.53
C TYR A 275 1.26 -6.00 -10.18
N GLY A 276 1.23 -6.85 -11.20
CA GLY A 276 1.05 -8.30 -11.07
C GLY A 276 2.36 -9.08 -10.90
N LYS A 277 2.28 -10.40 -11.12
CA LYS A 277 3.39 -11.36 -10.92
C LYS A 277 4.64 -11.11 -11.78
N ALA A 278 4.51 -10.41 -12.90
CA ALA A 278 5.60 -10.18 -13.86
C ALA A 278 5.42 -8.90 -14.69
N GLU A 279 4.19 -8.56 -15.07
CA GLU A 279 3.87 -7.40 -15.91
C GLU A 279 2.99 -6.38 -15.16
N GLU A 280 3.17 -5.11 -15.49
CA GLU A 280 2.26 -4.02 -15.14
C GLU A 280 1.08 -4.06 -16.11
N SER A 281 -0.10 -4.48 -15.64
CA SER A 281 -1.33 -4.35 -16.42
C SER A 281 -1.98 -3.00 -16.14
N VAL A 282 -2.56 -2.41 -17.18
CA VAL A 282 -3.20 -1.09 -17.11
C VAL A 282 -4.65 -1.23 -17.55
N GLU A 283 -5.56 -0.67 -16.77
CA GLU A 283 -7.00 -0.68 -17.02
C GLU A 283 -7.52 0.75 -16.91
N PHE A 284 -8.47 1.12 -17.78
CA PHE A 284 -9.18 2.39 -17.67
C PHE A 284 -10.53 2.18 -17.01
N ARG A 285 -10.81 2.95 -15.96
CA ARG A 285 -12.17 3.09 -15.41
C ARG A 285 -12.79 4.33 -16.02
N GLN A 286 -14.04 4.22 -16.47
CA GLN A 286 -14.76 5.35 -17.03
C GLN A 286 -16.13 5.55 -16.40
N GLU A 287 -16.51 6.83 -16.26
CA GLU A 287 -17.86 7.25 -15.95
C GLU A 287 -18.39 8.05 -17.13
N SER A 288 -19.47 7.56 -17.75
CA SER A 288 -20.13 8.23 -18.88
C SER A 288 -21.36 9.02 -18.42
N SER A 289 -21.46 10.27 -18.86
CA SER A 289 -22.63 11.13 -18.70
C SER A 289 -23.20 11.47 -20.07
N VAL A 290 -24.51 11.34 -20.27
CA VAL A 290 -25.12 11.46 -21.60
C VAL A 290 -26.12 12.61 -21.61
N VAL A 291 -25.98 13.53 -22.58
CA VAL A 291 -26.87 14.69 -22.77
C VAL A 291 -27.46 14.64 -24.17
N LYS A 292 -28.78 14.79 -24.30
CA LYS A 292 -29.45 14.80 -25.61
C LYS A 292 -28.98 15.98 -26.47
N TYR A 293 -28.56 15.71 -27.70
CA TYR A 293 -28.31 16.75 -28.68
C TYR A 293 -29.65 17.11 -29.36
N ASN A 294 -30.09 18.36 -29.17
CA ASN A 294 -31.26 18.90 -29.85
C ASN A 294 -30.82 19.48 -31.19
N ASP A 295 -30.99 18.71 -32.26
CA ASP A 295 -30.57 19.10 -33.60
C ASP A 295 -31.42 20.25 -34.15
N LYS A 296 -30.80 21.43 -34.32
CA LYS A 296 -31.43 22.66 -34.82
C LYS A 296 -31.25 22.87 -36.33
N ARG A 297 -30.60 21.94 -37.03
CA ARG A 297 -30.40 22.02 -38.48
C ARG A 297 -31.73 21.97 -39.24
N ASN A 298 -31.77 22.55 -40.43
CA ASN A 298 -32.93 22.44 -41.31
C ASN A 298 -33.12 20.98 -41.76
N GLU A 299 -34.36 20.54 -42.01
CA GLU A 299 -34.66 19.14 -42.33
C GLU A 299 -33.86 18.61 -43.53
N SER A 300 -33.58 19.45 -44.53
CA SER A 300 -32.72 19.13 -45.68
C SER A 300 -31.26 18.83 -45.34
N GLU A 301 -30.76 19.28 -44.19
CA GLU A 301 -29.41 18.99 -43.68
C GLU A 301 -29.39 17.82 -42.66
N ARG A 302 -30.56 17.25 -42.31
CA ARG A 302 -30.71 16.18 -41.29
C ARG A 302 -30.72 14.78 -41.90
N THR A 303 -29.95 14.58 -42.97
CA THR A 303 -29.76 13.28 -43.65
C THR A 303 -28.74 12.37 -42.94
N ASN A 304 -27.89 12.93 -42.08
CA ASN A 304 -26.86 12.19 -41.37
C ASN A 304 -27.01 12.25 -39.84
N GLN A 305 -26.66 11.14 -39.20
CA GLN A 305 -26.64 11.02 -37.75
C GLN A 305 -25.31 11.57 -37.21
N LEU A 306 -25.40 12.47 -36.23
CA LEU A 306 -24.23 13.06 -35.58
C LEU A 306 -23.93 12.37 -34.24
N PHE A 307 -22.64 12.22 -33.96
CA PHE A 307 -22.12 11.73 -32.70
C PHE A 307 -21.22 12.81 -32.10
N PHE A 308 -21.34 12.98 -30.79
CA PHE A 308 -20.51 13.92 -30.04
C PHE A 308 -19.96 13.21 -28.82
N VAL A 309 -18.64 13.15 -28.68
CA VAL A 309 -17.99 12.59 -27.51
C VAL A 309 -16.94 13.56 -26.97
N VAL A 310 -16.95 13.74 -25.65
CA VAL A 310 -15.93 14.47 -24.90
C VAL A 310 -15.17 13.45 -24.08
N PHE A 311 -13.84 13.50 -24.13
CA PHE A 311 -12.99 12.72 -23.23
C PHE A 311 -12.21 13.67 -22.33
N GLU A 312 -12.23 13.40 -21.03
CA GLU A 312 -11.50 14.17 -20.01
C GLU A 312 -11.01 13.23 -18.89
N TRP A 313 -9.98 13.65 -18.15
CA TRP A 313 -9.56 12.96 -16.94
C TRP A 313 -10.50 13.32 -15.78
N ARG A 314 -10.97 12.29 -15.06
CA ARG A 314 -11.86 12.45 -13.90
C ARG A 314 -11.17 13.16 -12.74
N ASP A 315 -9.96 12.72 -12.43
CA ASP A 315 -9.26 13.02 -11.20
C ASP A 315 -7.72 12.95 -11.41
N PRO A 316 -6.91 13.73 -10.66
CA PRO A 316 -5.46 13.77 -10.86
C PRO A 316 -4.74 12.57 -10.24
N PHE A 317 -5.45 11.51 -9.85
CA PHE A 317 -4.86 10.35 -9.20
C PHE A 317 -4.77 9.16 -10.15
N ILE A 318 -3.60 8.52 -10.19
CA ILE A 318 -3.47 7.17 -10.71
C ILE A 318 -3.76 6.21 -9.55
N GLN A 319 -4.67 5.26 -9.78
CA GLN A 319 -4.97 4.18 -8.85
C GLN A 319 -3.92 3.07 -9.03
N GLU A 320 -2.93 2.99 -8.14
CA GLU A 320 -1.96 1.90 -8.11
C GLU A 320 -2.51 0.73 -7.28
N VAL A 321 -2.54 -0.47 -7.87
CA VAL A 321 -3.00 -1.72 -7.24
C VAL A 321 -1.80 -2.65 -7.10
N ARG A 322 -1.49 -3.04 -5.86
CA ARG A 322 -0.30 -3.85 -5.49
C ARG A 322 -0.65 -4.84 -4.40
N ASP A 323 0.02 -5.99 -4.36
CA ASP A 323 -0.12 -6.96 -3.25
C ASP A 323 -0.02 -6.26 -1.89
N ILE A 324 -0.89 -6.60 -0.93
CA ILE A 324 -0.92 -5.94 0.40
C ILE A 324 0.46 -5.87 1.06
N VAL A 325 1.24 -6.95 0.95
CA VAL A 325 2.59 -7.09 1.51
C VAL A 325 3.59 -6.13 0.86
N THR A 326 3.50 -5.91 -0.45
CA THR A 326 4.47 -5.09 -1.20
C THR A 326 4.09 -3.61 -1.23
N ALA A 327 2.81 -3.28 -1.07
CA ALA A 327 2.34 -1.90 -0.97
C ALA A 327 2.69 -1.26 0.39
N ASN A 328 2.57 -2.02 1.48
CA ASN A 328 2.80 -1.56 2.85
C ASN A 328 3.91 -2.38 3.55
N PRO A 329 5.16 -2.38 3.02
CA PRO A 329 6.24 -3.22 3.54
C PRO A 329 6.54 -2.96 5.01
N TRP A 330 6.41 -1.70 5.45
CA TRP A 330 6.60 -1.28 6.85
C TRP A 330 5.65 -1.99 7.82
N ASN A 331 4.40 -2.26 7.42
CA ASN A 331 3.44 -2.96 8.25
C ASN A 331 3.84 -4.45 8.40
N THR A 332 4.20 -5.11 7.29
CA THR A 332 4.70 -6.49 7.34
C THR A 332 5.98 -6.62 8.17
N ILE A 333 6.93 -5.68 8.04
CA ILE A 333 8.16 -5.65 8.83
C ILE A 333 7.84 -5.45 10.32
N ALA A 334 6.91 -4.54 10.67
CA ALA A 334 6.50 -4.33 12.05
C ALA A 334 5.87 -5.58 12.67
N ILE A 335 5.01 -6.29 11.92
CA ILE A 335 4.42 -7.57 12.33
C ILE A 335 5.52 -8.63 12.55
N LEU A 336 6.48 -8.77 11.63
CA LEU A 336 7.61 -9.68 11.76
C LEU A 336 8.44 -9.40 13.02
N CYS A 337 8.80 -8.13 13.25
CA CYS A 337 9.50 -7.71 14.47
C CYS A 337 8.70 -8.04 15.74
N GLY A 338 7.37 -7.84 15.72
CA GLY A 338 6.47 -8.23 16.80
C GLY A 338 6.50 -9.73 17.08
N VAL A 339 6.45 -10.57 16.04
CA VAL A 339 6.54 -12.04 16.15
C VAL A 339 7.89 -12.47 16.71
N PHE A 340 9.01 -11.93 16.22
CA PHE A 340 10.33 -12.24 16.78
C PHE A 340 10.44 -11.86 18.26
N MET A 341 9.99 -10.66 18.65
CA MET A 341 10.00 -10.22 20.04
C MET A 341 9.10 -11.10 20.94
N ALA A 342 7.93 -11.52 20.45
CA ALA A 342 7.05 -12.45 21.14
C ALA A 342 7.71 -13.82 21.36
N LEU A 343 8.38 -14.37 20.32
CA LEU A 343 9.12 -15.63 20.42
C LEU A 343 10.27 -15.56 21.43
N PHE A 344 11.07 -14.48 21.42
CA PHE A 344 12.13 -14.29 22.42
C PHE A 344 11.58 -14.13 23.84
N LYS A 345 10.47 -13.42 24.03
CA LYS A 345 9.80 -13.28 25.33
C LYS A 345 9.26 -14.62 25.82
N ALA A 346 8.63 -15.40 24.96
CA ALA A 346 8.12 -16.74 25.26
C ALA A 346 9.26 -17.72 25.63
N ALA A 347 10.38 -17.71 24.90
CA ALA A 347 11.54 -18.54 25.20
C ALA A 347 12.17 -18.20 26.58
N ASN A 348 12.26 -16.90 26.91
CA ASN A 348 12.71 -16.46 28.22
C ASN A 348 11.75 -16.86 29.35
N PHE A 349 10.43 -16.74 29.11
CA PHE A 349 9.42 -17.22 30.06
C PHE A 349 9.51 -18.75 30.27
N ALA A 350 9.64 -19.54 29.20
CA ALA A 350 9.83 -20.99 29.29
C ALA A 350 11.08 -21.36 30.12
N LYS A 351 12.20 -20.64 29.93
CA LYS A 351 13.43 -20.82 30.71
C LYS A 351 13.24 -20.51 32.21
N LEU A 352 12.43 -19.51 32.54
CA LEU A 352 12.05 -19.20 33.92
C LEU A 352 11.11 -20.28 34.50
N SER A 353 10.08 -20.70 33.76
CA SER A 353 9.16 -21.77 34.17
C SER A 353 9.87 -23.10 34.40
N ILE A 354 10.84 -23.48 33.57
CA ILE A 354 11.68 -24.66 33.78
C ILE A 354 12.50 -24.53 35.08
N LYS A 355 13.16 -23.39 35.31
CA LYS A 355 13.87 -23.14 36.58
C LYS A 355 12.94 -23.22 37.79
N TRP A 356 11.73 -22.68 37.69
CA TRP A 356 10.74 -22.65 38.75
C TRP A 356 10.20 -24.06 39.05
N MET A 357 9.89 -24.84 38.02
CA MET A 357 9.51 -26.25 38.11
C MET A 357 10.60 -27.11 38.76
N ILE A 358 11.87 -26.90 38.40
CA ILE A 358 13.02 -27.56 39.06
C ILE A 358 13.12 -27.16 40.53
N LYS A 359 12.93 -25.87 40.87
CA LYS A 359 12.93 -25.36 42.25
C LYS A 359 11.81 -25.98 43.08
N ILE A 360 10.60 -26.10 42.52
CA ILE A 360 9.45 -26.76 43.14
C ILE A 360 9.71 -28.26 43.34
N ARG A 361 10.16 -28.97 42.31
CA ARG A 361 10.48 -30.41 42.41
C ARG A 361 11.53 -30.69 43.49
N ARG A 362 12.58 -29.86 43.59
CA ARG A 362 13.58 -29.92 44.68
C ARG A 362 12.98 -29.64 46.06
N ARG A 363 12.02 -28.70 46.18
CA ARG A 363 11.30 -28.42 47.44
C ARG A 363 10.42 -29.60 47.88
N HIS A 364 9.69 -30.24 46.96
CA HIS A 364 8.87 -31.43 47.28
C HIS A 364 9.73 -32.62 47.71
N LEU A 365 10.86 -32.88 47.04
CA LEU A 365 11.79 -33.95 47.45
C LEU A 365 12.33 -33.70 48.87
N LYS A 366 12.76 -32.47 49.17
CA LYS A 366 13.22 -32.10 50.52
C LYS A 366 12.12 -32.17 51.60
N ARG A 367 10.84 -31.94 51.26
CA ARG A 367 9.72 -32.16 52.21
C ARG A 367 9.53 -33.65 52.50
N ARG A 368 9.46 -34.49 51.46
CA ARG A 368 9.36 -35.95 51.61
C ARG A 368 10.52 -36.56 52.40
N GLU A 369 11.75 -36.08 52.20
CA GLU A 369 12.92 -36.52 52.98
C GLU A 369 12.82 -36.12 54.47
N LYS A 370 12.24 -34.96 54.79
CA LYS A 370 12.00 -34.55 56.18
C LYS A 370 10.88 -35.36 56.82
N GLU A 371 9.79 -35.60 56.10
CA GLU A 371 8.66 -36.44 56.55
C GLU A 371 9.13 -37.87 56.87
N MET A 372 10.01 -38.47 56.05
CA MET A 372 10.55 -39.81 56.32
C MET A 372 11.57 -39.86 57.47
N LYS A 373 12.23 -38.74 57.81
CA LYS A 373 13.16 -38.67 58.96
C LYS A 373 12.48 -38.40 60.31
N GLY A 374 11.21 -37.98 60.31
CA GLY A 374 10.43 -37.75 61.53
C GLY A 374 9.70 -38.98 62.07
N VAL A 375 9.93 -40.16 61.50
CA VAL A 375 9.20 -41.42 61.79
C VAL A 375 10.17 -42.57 62.14
N SER A 376 11.39 -42.24 62.59
CA SER A 376 12.42 -43.20 63.02
C SER A 376 12.89 -42.95 64.43
#